data_AF-A0A5C9BQK0-F1
#
_entry.id   AF-A0A5C9BQK0-F1
#
_cell.length_a   1.000
_cell.length_b   1.000
_cell.length_c   1.000
_cell.angle_alpha   90.00
_cell.angle_beta   90.00
_cell.angle_gamma   90.00
#
_symmetry.space_group_name_H-M   'P 1'
#
loop_
_entity.id
_entity.type
_entity.pdbx_description
1 polymer ?
#
loop_
_entity_poly.entity_id
_entity_poly.type
_entity_poly.pdbx_seq_one_letter_code
_entity_poly.pdbx_strand_id
1 'polypeptide(L)'
;MHHSKIVKAWVAERKNQIELFYLPSYSPQLNPEERLNADLKQEMGKRVPVRTKAKLRDATSAHMMMLEQNPERVMSYFQDRRVKYAA
;
A
#
# COMPACT_ATOMS: atom_id res chain seq x y z
N MET A 1 -4.38 -8.06 15.05
CA MET A 1 -5.63 -7.68 14.34
C MET A 1 -5.87 -8.52 13.07
N HIS A 2 -4.90 -8.69 12.15
CA HIS A 2 -5.13 -9.41 10.86
C HIS A 2 -5.31 -10.94 10.95
N HIS A 3 -4.90 -11.59 12.05
CA HIS A 3 -5.04 -13.05 12.25
C HIS A 3 -6.25 -13.42 13.14
N SER A 4 -7.17 -12.50 13.39
CA SER A 4 -8.30 -12.73 14.30
C SER A 4 -9.27 -13.78 13.75
N LYS A 5 -9.96 -14.51 14.64
CA LYS A 5 -10.98 -15.49 14.26
C LYS A 5 -12.11 -14.88 13.44
N ILE A 6 -12.50 -13.63 13.78
CA ILE A 6 -13.56 -12.89 13.10
C ILE A 6 -13.18 -12.61 11.64
N VAL A 7 -11.95 -12.15 11.38
CA VAL A 7 -11.49 -11.88 10.00
C VAL A 7 -11.42 -13.17 9.19
N LYS A 8 -10.93 -14.26 9.79
CA LYS A 8 -10.86 -15.57 9.10
C LYS A 8 -12.23 -16.11 8.72
N ALA A 9 -13.22 -16.01 9.63
CA ALA A 9 -14.59 -16.42 9.35
C ALA A 9 -15.20 -15.61 8.21
N TRP A 10 -15.04 -14.28 8.26
CA TRP A 10 -15.56 -13.38 7.23
C TRP A 10 -14.98 -13.64 5.83
N VAL A 11 -13.67 -13.93 5.74
CA VAL A 11 -13.02 -14.33 4.48
C VAL A 11 -13.46 -15.72 4.03
N ALA A 12 -13.66 -16.66 4.96
CA ALA A 12 -14.07 -18.03 4.61
C ALA A 12 -15.45 -18.09 3.94
N GLU A 13 -16.35 -17.16 4.26
CA GLU A 13 -17.65 -16.98 3.59
C GLU A 13 -17.52 -16.37 2.18
N ARG A 14 -16.36 -15.79 1.84
CA ARG A 14 -16.12 -15.01 0.61
C ARG A 14 -14.97 -15.57 -0.22
N LYS A 15 -14.68 -16.87 -0.10
CA LYS A 15 -13.57 -17.53 -0.81
C LYS A 15 -13.61 -17.37 -2.34
N ASN A 16 -14.80 -17.21 -2.92
CA ASN A 16 -14.96 -16.99 -4.37
C ASN A 16 -14.67 -15.54 -4.80
N GLN A 17 -14.52 -14.62 -3.85
CA GLN A 17 -14.32 -13.18 -4.09
C GLN A 17 -12.97 -12.69 -3.58
N ILE A 18 -12.43 -13.33 -2.54
CA ILE A 18 -11.24 -12.87 -1.81
C ILE A 18 -10.32 -14.06 -1.56
N GLU A 19 -9.09 -13.93 -2.04
CA GLU A 19 -7.97 -14.81 -1.69
C GLU A 19 -7.00 -14.07 -0.76
N LEU A 20 -6.42 -14.80 0.21
CA LEU A 20 -5.43 -14.25 1.13
C LEU A 20 -4.04 -14.79 0.81
N PHE A 21 -3.11 -13.87 0.60
CA PHE A 21 -1.68 -14.15 0.52
C PHE A 21 -1.01 -13.78 1.84
N TYR A 22 -0.39 -14.74 2.52
CA TYR A 22 0.29 -14.50 3.79
C TYR A 22 1.79 -14.34 3.58
N LEU A 23 2.35 -13.26 4.13
CA LEU A 23 3.79 -13.04 4.14
C LEU A 23 4.45 -13.63 5.40
N PRO A 24 5.71 -14.08 5.31
CA PRO A 24 6.51 -14.38 6.48
C PRO A 24 6.54 -13.17 7.43
N SER A 25 6.54 -13.44 8.73
CA SER A 25 6.64 -12.37 9.74
C SER A 25 7.91 -11.56 9.53
N TYR A 26 7.86 -10.27 9.87
CA TYR A 26 8.98 -9.33 9.77
C TYR A 26 9.62 -9.22 8.37
N SER A 27 8.84 -9.44 7.30
CA SER A 27 9.31 -9.36 5.91
C SER A 27 8.67 -8.19 5.13
N PRO A 28 8.83 -6.92 5.57
CA PRO A 28 8.22 -5.77 4.89
C PRO A 28 8.71 -5.62 3.45
N GLN A 29 9.93 -6.05 3.14
CA GLN A 29 10.49 -6.02 1.80
C GLN A 29 9.75 -6.86 0.76
N LEU A 30 8.91 -7.80 1.22
CA LEU A 30 8.06 -8.62 0.35
C LEU A 30 6.69 -7.97 0.12
N ASN A 31 6.30 -6.98 0.92
CA ASN A 31 4.99 -6.35 0.79
C ASN A 31 5.02 -5.28 -0.32
N PRO A 32 4.24 -5.42 -1.41
CA PRO A 32 4.22 -4.43 -2.50
C PRO A 32 3.78 -3.04 -2.03
N GLU A 33 2.95 -2.95 -0.98
CA GLU A 33 2.48 -1.66 -0.47
C GLU A 33 3.61 -0.79 0.11
N GLU A 34 4.73 -1.41 0.51
CA GLU A 34 5.89 -0.65 0.99
C GLU A 34 6.51 0.22 -0.10
N ARG A 35 6.34 -0.11 -1.38
CA ARG A 35 6.82 0.72 -2.51
C ARG A 35 5.99 1.97 -2.68
N LEU A 36 4.68 1.82 -2.60
CA LEU A 36 3.75 2.94 -2.53
C LEU A 36 4.05 3.83 -1.30
N ASN A 37 4.24 3.22 -0.14
CA ASN A 37 4.51 3.96 1.10
C ASN A 37 5.84 4.71 1.06
N ALA A 38 6.88 4.12 0.47
CA ALA A 38 8.17 4.76 0.29
C ALA A 38 8.06 5.99 -0.62
N ASP A 39 7.39 5.86 -1.76
CA ASP A 39 7.13 6.97 -2.69
C ASP A 39 6.35 8.09 -2.01
N LEU A 40 5.26 7.77 -1.31
CA LEU A 40 4.47 8.75 -0.58
C LEU A 40 5.29 9.47 0.50
N LYS A 41 6.06 8.73 1.31
CA LYS A 41 6.93 9.32 2.35
C LYS A 41 7.99 10.24 1.74
N GLN A 42 8.58 9.85 0.61
CA GLN A 42 9.56 10.66 -0.09
C GLN A 42 8.92 11.96 -0.61
N GLU A 43 7.75 11.89 -1.23
CA GLU A 43 7.03 13.07 -1.73
C GLU A 43 6.57 13.99 -0.60
N MET A 44 6.11 13.44 0.52
CA MET A 44 5.77 14.24 1.70
C MET A 44 7.02 14.89 2.32
N GLY A 45 8.16 14.20 2.33
CA GLY A 45 9.44 14.75 2.82
C GLY A 45 9.99 15.90 1.96
N LYS A 46 9.70 15.91 0.66
CA LYS A 46 10.05 17.02 -0.25
C LYS A 46 9.20 18.26 -0.03
N ARG A 47 7.96 18.11 0.43
CA ARG A 47 7.06 19.24 0.68
C ARG A 47 7.48 19.93 1.97
N VAL A 48 7.96 21.18 1.86
CA VAL A 48 8.30 22.13 2.94
C VAL A 48 7.36 21.91 4.14
N PRO A 49 7.87 21.86 5.39
CA PRO A 49 7.23 21.18 6.50
C PRO A 49 5.76 21.56 6.58
N VAL A 50 4.95 20.59 6.20
CA VAL A 50 3.51 20.67 6.28
C VAL A 50 3.15 20.50 7.75
N ARG A 51 3.31 21.58 8.53
CA ARG A 51 3.28 21.57 10.01
C ARG A 51 1.90 21.30 10.62
N THR A 52 0.87 21.05 9.81
CA THR A 52 -0.48 20.75 10.28
C THR A 52 -0.98 19.45 9.68
N LYS A 53 -1.72 18.69 10.50
CA LYS A 53 -2.38 17.45 10.08
C LYS A 53 -3.28 17.64 8.86
N ALA A 54 -3.99 18.77 8.78
CA ALA A 54 -4.88 19.09 7.67
C ALA A 54 -4.12 19.19 6.36
N LYS A 55 -3.06 20.00 6.31
CA LYS A 55 -2.26 20.17 5.10
C LYS A 55 -1.54 18.86 4.72
N LEU A 56 -1.13 18.04 5.69
CA LEU A 56 -0.49 16.75 5.42
C LEU A 56 -1.49 15.80 4.74
N ARG A 57 -2.73 15.76 5.25
CA ARG A 57 -3.81 15.00 4.61
C ARG A 57 -4.06 15.48 3.19
N ASP A 58 -4.18 16.78 2.97
CA ASP A 58 -4.46 17.33 1.64
C ASP A 58 -3.31 17.02 0.65
N ALA A 59 -2.08 17.10 1.12
CA ALA A 59 -0.89 16.74 0.35
C ALA A 59 -0.88 15.24 -0.02
N THR A 60 -1.17 14.37 0.94
CA THR A 60 -1.31 12.92 0.73
C THR A 60 -2.43 12.60 -0.25
N SER A 61 -3.62 13.20 -0.09
CA SER A 61 -4.75 12.99 -0.98
C SER A 61 -4.43 13.39 -2.43
N ALA A 62 -3.78 14.54 -2.62
CA ALA A 62 -3.35 14.98 -3.95
C ALA A 62 -2.35 14.00 -4.59
N HIS A 63 -1.43 13.44 -3.79
CA HIS A 63 -0.51 12.41 -4.29
C HIS A 63 -1.24 11.12 -4.69
N MET A 64 -2.18 10.66 -3.87
CA MET A 64 -2.97 9.47 -4.17
C MET A 64 -3.85 9.64 -5.42
N MET A 65 -4.47 10.81 -5.61
CA MET A 65 -5.22 11.14 -6.83
C MET A 65 -4.33 11.11 -8.09
N MET A 66 -3.10 11.61 -7.99
CA MET A 66 -2.14 11.52 -9.10
C MET A 66 -1.79 10.06 -9.43
N LEU A 67 -1.64 9.20 -8.42
CA LEU A 67 -1.39 7.78 -8.65
C LEU A 67 -2.57 7.06 -9.29
N GLU A 68 -3.80 7.39 -8.88
CA GLU A 68 -5.02 6.85 -9.48
C GLU A 68 -5.13 7.19 -10.97
N GLN A 69 -4.71 8.41 -11.35
CA GLN A 69 -4.68 8.85 -12.75
C GLN A 69 -3.52 8.28 -13.57
N ASN A 70 -2.51 7.69 -12.91
CA ASN A 70 -1.28 7.21 -13.53
C ASN A 70 -1.06 5.70 -13.27
N PRO A 71 -1.86 4.81 -13.90
CA PRO A 71 -1.83 3.38 -13.62
C PRO A 71 -0.46 2.74 -13.90
N GLU A 72 0.30 3.23 -14.88
CA GLU A 72 1.66 2.73 -15.15
C GLU A 72 2.60 2.91 -13.96
N ARG A 73 2.45 4.00 -13.20
CA ARG A 73 3.24 4.22 -11.99
C ARG A 73 2.88 3.22 -10.90
N VAL A 74 1.59 2.89 -10.75
CA VAL A 74 1.14 1.85 -9.81
C VAL A 74 1.70 0.49 -10.23
N MET A 75 1.61 0.12 -11.50
CA MET A 75 2.17 -1.12 -12.04
C MET A 75 3.68 -1.22 -11.82
N SER A 76 4.40 -0.09 -11.92
CA SER A 76 5.85 -0.05 -11.72
C SER A 76 6.28 -0.49 -10.31
N TYR A 77 5.44 -0.28 -9.29
CA TYR A 77 5.73 -0.71 -7.91
C TYR A 77 5.85 -2.23 -7.78
N PHE A 78 5.15 -2.97 -8.63
CA PHE A 78 5.19 -4.43 -8.67
C PHE A 78 6.38 -4.98 -9.45
N GLN A 79 7.12 -4.14 -10.18
CA GLN A 79 8.27 -4.60 -10.98
C GLN A 79 9.56 -4.79 -10.16
N ASP A 80 9.58 -4.37 -8.88
CA ASP A 80 10.73 -4.66 -8.02
C ASP A 80 10.86 -6.17 -7.76
N ARG A 81 12.09 -6.67 -7.87
CA ARG A 81 12.42 -8.11 -7.76
C ARG A 81 11.83 -8.79 -6.53
N ARG A 82 11.71 -8.09 -5.40
CA ARG A 82 11.24 -8.67 -4.13
C ARG A 82 9.72 -8.81 -4.04
N VAL A 83 8.97 -8.04 -4.84
CA VAL A 83 7.50 -8.00 -4.80
C VAL A 83 6.86 -8.44 -6.13
N LYS A 84 7.68 -8.81 -7.12
CA LYS A 84 7.25 -9.27 -8.45
C LYS A 84 6.31 -10.48 -8.43
N TYR A 85 6.28 -11.23 -7.34
CA TYR A 85 5.32 -12.33 -7.17
C TYR A 85 3.85 -11.84 -7.09
N ALA A 86 3.64 -10.55 -6.78
CA ALA A 86 2.31 -9.93 -6.64
C ALA A 86 1.87 -9.13 -7.88
N ALA A 87 2.65 -9.20 -8.97
CA ALA A 87 2.39 -8.50 -10.23
C ALA A 87 1.33 -9.21 -11.09
#